data_AF-A0A950KY56-F1
#
_entry.id   AF-A0A950KY56-F1
#
_cell.length_a   1.000
_cell.length_b   1.000
_cell.length_c   1.000
_cell.angle_alpha   90.00
_cell.angle_beta   90.00
_cell.angle_gamma   90.00
#
_symmetry.space_group_name_H-M   'P 1'
#
loop_
_entity.id
_entity.type
_entity.pdbx_description
1 polymer ?
#
loop_
_entity_poly.entity_id
_entity_poly.type
_entity_poly.pdbx_seq_one_letter_code
_entity_poly.pdbx_strand_id
1 'polypeptide(L)' 'MRELRAAVVGVGRLGALHTRKYTNLAGVNLCYVVDTDPKRAHEIAVETGAVALPDHRALAGKVELASVAAPGLAHY' A
#
# COMPACT_ATOMS: atom_id res chain seq x y z
N MET A 1 -19.38 8.57 -8.65
CA MET A 1 -18.20 9.18 -8.01
C MET A 1 -16.98 8.36 -8.39
N ARG A 2 -15.80 8.98 -8.53
CA ARG A 2 -14.55 8.28 -8.89
C ARG A 2 -13.90 7.71 -7.63
N GLU A 3 -13.36 6.49 -7.69
CA GLU A 3 -12.57 5.91 -6.60
C GLU A 3 -11.22 6.61 -6.43
N LEU A 4 -10.80 6.78 -5.18
CA LEU A 4 -9.48 7.30 -4.84
C LEU A 4 -8.44 6.18 -4.96
N ARG A 5 -7.37 6.42 -5.72
CA ARG A 5 -6.25 5.47 -5.84
C ARG A 5 -5.37 5.54 -4.60
N ALA A 6 -5.27 4.44 -3.88
CA ALA A 6 -4.54 4.34 -2.62
C ALA A 6 -3.29 3.46 -2.73
N ALA A 7 -2.33 3.72 -1.84
CA ALA A 7 -1.21 2.83 -1.57
C ALA A 7 -1.00 2.59 -0.08
N VAL A 8 -0.30 1.51 0.26
CA VAL A 8 0.24 1.28 1.60
C VAL A 8 1.76 1.11 1.50
N VAL A 9 2.51 1.93 2.26
CA VAL A 9 3.97 1.89 2.35
C VAL A 9 4.38 1.26 3.67
N GLY A 10 5.08 0.13 3.58
CA GLY A 10 5.29 -0.82 4.67
C GLY A 10 4.05 -1.71 4.82
N VAL A 11 4.17 -3.00 4.48
CA VAL A 11 3.08 -3.99 4.62
C VAL A 11 3.43 -5.11 5.62
N GLY A 12 4.20 -4.75 6.65
CA GLY A 12 4.29 -5.53 7.89
C GLY A 12 2.95 -5.61 8.63
N ARG A 13 2.97 -6.05 9.89
CA ARG A 13 1.74 -6.31 10.69
C ARG A 13 0.71 -5.18 10.64
N LEU A 14 1.11 -3.92 10.82
CA LEU A 14 0.18 -2.78 10.81
C LEU A 14 -0.24 -2.37 9.39
N GLY A 15 0.67 -2.44 8.42
CA GLY A 15 0.37 -2.13 7.02
C GLY A 15 -0.63 -3.10 6.41
N ALA A 16 -0.49 -4.40 6.67
CA ALA A 16 -1.43 -5.43 6.21
C ALA A 16 -2.88 -5.21 6.72
N LEU A 17 -3.06 -4.56 7.88
CA LEU A 17 -4.39 -4.17 8.33
C LEU A 17 -4.98 -3.02 7.51
N HIS A 18 -4.14 -2.09 7.04
CA HIS A 18 -4.60 -1.00 6.17
C HIS A 18 -4.97 -1.53 4.78
N THR A 19 -4.22 -2.48 4.24
CA THR A 19 -4.54 -3.05 2.93
C THR A 19 -5.90 -3.74 2.93
N ARG A 20 -6.19 -4.58 3.93
CA ARG A 20 -7.49 -5.23 4.12
C ARG A 20 -8.65 -4.26 4.36
N LYS A 21 -8.39 -3.10 4.98
CA LYS A 21 -9.41 -2.06 5.12
C LYS A 21 -9.71 -1.42 3.77
N TYR A 22 -8.69 -1.07 2.99
CA TYR A 22 -8.88 -0.46 1.68
C TYR A 22 -9.61 -1.39 0.70
N THR A 23 -9.36 -2.69 0.70
CA THR A 23 -10.09 -3.64 -0.15
C THR A 23 -11.58 -3.73 0.18
N ASN A 24 -12.00 -3.29 1.37
CA ASN A 24 -13.40 -3.31 1.82
C ASN A 24 -14.03 -1.90 1.88
N LEU A 25 -13.29 -0.85 1.55
CA LEU A 25 -13.74 0.54 1.67
C LEU A 25 -14.28 1.04 0.34
N ALA A 26 -15.59 1.24 0.26
CA ALA A 26 -16.22 1.82 -0.92
C ALA A 26 -15.62 3.19 -1.26
N GLY A 27 -15.35 3.42 -2.55
CA GLY A 27 -14.76 4.67 -3.03
C GLY A 27 -13.22 4.73 -2.94
N VAL A 28 -12.55 3.64 -2.56
CA VAL A 28 -11.10 3.53 -2.55
C VAL A 28 -10.65 2.28 -3.31
N ASN A 29 -9.64 2.43 -4.15
CA ASN A 29 -8.99 1.33 -4.84
C ASN A 29 -7.55 1.22 -4.33
N LEU A 30 -7.21 0.11 -3.67
CA LEU A 30 -5.83 -0.18 -3.29
C LEU A 30 -5.02 -0.61 -4.51
N CYS A 31 -4.32 0.34 -5.13
CA CYS A 31 -3.60 0.10 -6.37
C CYS A 31 -2.19 -0.44 -6.13
N TYR A 32 -1.52 -0.04 -5.04
CA TYR A 32 -0.12 -0.38 -4.80
C TYR A 32 0.18 -0.73 -3.35
N VAL A 33 1.07 -1.69 -3.16
CA VAL A 33 1.67 -2.01 -1.86
C VAL A 33 3.18 -1.95 -1.97
N VAL A 34 3.83 -1.39 -0.96
CA VAL A 34 5.27 -1.16 -0.96
C VAL A 34 5.87 -1.77 0.29
N ASP A 35 6.92 -2.57 0.15
CA ASP A 35 7.76 -3.03 1.26
C ASP A 35 9.18 -3.23 0.76
N THR A 36 10.16 -3.05 1.64
CA THR A 36 11.57 -3.34 1.32
C THR A 36 11.83 -4.84 1.29
N ASP A 37 10.97 -5.64 1.93
CA ASP A 37 10.92 -7.09 1.80
C ASP A 37 10.05 -7.49 0.59
N PRO A 38 10.66 -7.89 -0.55
CA PRO A 38 9.92 -8.17 -1.78
C PRO A 38 8.97 -9.36 -1.64
N LYS A 39 9.28 -10.32 -0.75
CA LYS A 39 8.42 -11.47 -0.50
C LYS A 39 7.13 -11.01 0.17
N ARG A 40 7.25 -10.16 1.19
CA ARG A 40 6.07 -9.62 1.90
C ARG A 40 5.21 -8.74 1.00
N ALA A 41 5.83 -7.84 0.22
CA ALA A 41 5.10 -7.02 -0.74
C ALA A 41 4.31 -7.88 -1.73
N HIS A 42 4.94 -8.95 -2.25
CA HIS A 42 4.31 -9.88 -3.17
C HIS A 42 3.15 -10.66 -2.55
N GLU A 43 3.32 -11.22 -1.34
CA GLU A 43 2.26 -11.95 -0.64
C GLU A 43 1.00 -11.09 -0.46
N ILE A 44 1.17 -9.83 -0.04
CA ILE A 44 0.06 -8.90 0.16
C ILE A 44 -0.56 -8.45 -1.17
N ALA A 45 0.26 -8.26 -2.21
CA ALA A 45 -0.24 -7.96 -3.56
C ALA A 45 -1.13 -9.09 -4.08
N VAL A 46 -0.73 -10.35 -3.89
CA VAL A 46 -1.56 -11.52 -4.25
C VAL A 46 -2.86 -11.57 -3.45
N GLU A 47 -2.81 -11.28 -2.14
CA GLU A 47 -4.02 -11.26 -1.28
C GLU A 47 -5.02 -10.16 -1.70
N THR A 48 -4.53 -9.01 -2.16
CA THR A 48 -5.34 -7.80 -2.32
C THR A 48 -5.62 -7.41 -3.77
N GLY A 49 -4.92 -8.01 -4.74
CA GLY A 49 -4.95 -7.61 -6.15
C GLY A 49 -4.16 -6.33 -6.46
N ALA A 50 -3.46 -5.76 -5.48
CA ALA A 50 -2.61 -4.58 -5.66
C ALA A 50 -1.31 -4.92 -6.39
N VAL A 51 -0.61 -3.91 -6.90
CA VAL A 51 0.73 -4.07 -7.48
C VAL A 51 1.79 -3.89 -6.39
N ALA A 52 2.65 -4.90 -6.22
CA ALA A 52 3.82 -4.80 -5.36
C ALA A 52 4.90 -3.91 -5.98
N LEU A 53 5.44 -2.96 -5.20
CA LEU A 53 6.58 -2.13 -5.57
C LEU A 53 7.69 -2.24 -4.51
N PRO A 54 8.97 -2.20 -4.91
CA PRO A 54 10.10 -2.26 -3.96
C PRO A 54 10.47 -0.90 -3.36
N ASP A 55 10.01 0.21 -3.95
CA ASP A 55 10.35 1.57 -3.52
C ASP A 55 9.11 2.48 -3.63
N HIS A 56 8.85 3.27 -2.58
CA HIS A 56 7.73 4.20 -2.49
C HIS A 56 7.85 5.35 -3.49
N ARG A 57 9.07 5.70 -3.95
CA ARG A 57 9.28 6.75 -4.95
C ARG A 57 8.55 6.45 -6.25
N ALA A 58 8.32 5.18 -6.56
CA ALA A 58 7.54 4.75 -7.71
C ALA A 58 6.05 5.11 -7.64
N LEU A 59 5.55 5.63 -6.51
CA LEU A 59 4.16 6.08 -6.31
C LEU A 59 3.89 7.50 -6.81
N ALA A 60 4.91 8.32 -7.06
CA ALA A 60 4.75 9.71 -7.46
C ALA A 60 3.82 9.84 -8.69
N GLY A 61 2.74 10.62 -8.53
CA GLY A 61 1.73 10.83 -9.58
C GLY A 61 0.76 9.67 -9.83
N LYS A 62 0.92 8.52 -9.16
CA LYS A 62 0.08 7.32 -9.38
C LYS A 62 -1.07 7.17 -8.40
N VAL A 63 -0.96 7.77 -7.22
CA VAL A 63 -1.93 7.65 -6.13
C VAL A 63 -2.37 9.01 -5.59
N GLU A 64 -3.53 9.04 -4.96
CA GLU A 64 -4.13 10.22 -4.34
C GLU A 64 -4.00 10.20 -2.82
N LEU A 65 -3.81 9.00 -2.25
CA LEU A 65 -3.55 8.81 -0.83
C LEU A 65 -2.57 7.65 -0.61
N ALA A 66 -1.83 7.72 0.49
CA ALA A 66 -1.01 6.62 0.95
C ALA A 66 -1.05 6.52 2.48
N SER A 67 -1.12 5.30 3.01
CA SER A 67 -0.81 5.03 4.42
C SER A 67 0.67 4.68 4.55
N VAL A 68 1.42 5.40 5.37
CA VAL A 68 2.82 5.07 5.69
C VAL A 68 2.86 4.35 7.05
N ALA A 69 3.12 3.05 7.01
CA ALA A 69 3.21 2.14 8.15
C ALA A 69 4.63 1.55 8.27
N ALA A 70 5.63 2.43 8.34
CA ALA A 70 7.04 2.09 8.46
C ALA A 70 7.54 2.27 9.90
N PRO A 71 8.77 1.83 10.24
CA PRO A 71 9.41 2.21 11.50
C PRO A 71 9.48 3.74 11.64
N GLY A 72 9.31 4.28 12.85
CA GLY A 72 9.17 5.73 13.06
C GLY A 72 10.34 6.58 12.55
N LEU A 73 11.56 6.04 12.55
CA LEU A 73 12.75 6.72 11.99
C LEU A 73 12.75 6.79 10.46
N ALA A 74 11.92 6.01 9.77
CA ALA A 74 11.84 5.95 8.31
C ALA A 74 10.71 6.82 7.72
N HIS A 75 10.06 7.65 8.53
CA HIS A 75 8.94 8.49 8.10
C HIS A 75 9.34 9.85 7.51
N TYR A 76 10.52 10.36 7.88
CA TYR A 76 10.99 11.70 7.51
C TYR A 76 12.24 11.65 6.62
#